data_AF-A0A2E0RM18-F1
#
_entry.id   AF-A0A2E0RM18-F1
#
_cell.length_a   1.000
_cell.length_b   1.000
_cell.length_c   1.000
_cell.angle_alpha   90.00
_cell.angle_beta   90.00
_cell.angle_gamma   90.00
#
_symmetry.space_group_name_H-M   'P 1'
#
loop_
_entity.id
_entity.type
_entity.pdbx_description
1 polymer ?
#
loop_
_entity_poly.entity_id
_entity_poly.type
_entity_poly.pdbx_seq_one_letter_code
_entity_poly.pdbx_strand_id
1 'polypeptide(L)' 'MLDLLNGFVVELRNAGLPVSLTENLDAMEAVQHIPISDREAFKYALGATLIKNNSHWRAFETVFEVYFSL' A
#
# COMPACT_ATOMS: atom_id res chain seq x y z
N MET A 1 3.99 -1.84 12.73
CA MET A 1 2.98 -1.44 11.73
C MET A 1 3.35 -0.12 11.06
N LEU A 2 3.61 0.95 11.83
CA LEU A 2 3.96 2.26 11.26
C LEU A 2 5.24 2.22 10.41
N ASP A 3 6.30 1.58 10.91
CA ASP A 3 7.55 1.40 10.14
C ASP A 3 7.37 0.52 8.89
N LEU A 4 6.49 -0.48 8.97
CA LEU A 4 6.18 -1.38 7.85
C LEU A 4 5.48 -0.61 6.72
N LEU A 5 4.47 0.20 7.05
CA LEU A 5 3.76 1.00 6.04
C LEU A 5 4.64 2.12 5.48
N ASN A 6 5.46 2.75 6.32
CA ASN A 6 6.42 3.74 5.85
C ASN A 6 7.44 3.13 4.88
N GLY A 7 7.99 1.95 5.21
CA GLY A 7 8.88 1.22 4.33
C GLY A 7 8.20 0.85 3.00
N PHE A 8 6.96 0.37 3.04
CA PHE A 8 6.20 0.08 1.83
C PHE A 8 5.99 1.32 0.94
N VAL A 9 5.64 2.48 1.54
CA VAL A 9 5.50 3.75 0.81
C VAL A 9 6.82 4.19 0.16
N VAL A 10 7.95 3.96 0.82
CA VAL A 10 9.27 4.22 0.23
C VAL A 10 9.49 3.34 -1.01
N GLU A 11 9.17 2.05 -0.95
CA GLU A 11 9.30 1.15 -2.09
C GLU A 11 8.38 1.52 -3.26
N LEU A 12 7.14 1.94 -2.97
CA LEU A 12 6.23 2.45 -4.00
C LEU A 12 6.81 3.69 -4.69
N ARG A 13 7.40 4.62 -3.94
CA ARG A 13 8.07 5.81 -4.50
C ARG A 13 9.30 5.43 -5.33
N ASN A 14 10.10 4.47 -4.87
CA ASN A 14 11.24 3.95 -5.63
C ASN A 14 10.80 3.28 -6.94
N ALA A 15 9.64 2.64 -6.95
CA ALA A 15 9.01 2.07 -8.15
C ALA A 15 8.31 3.12 -9.05
N GLY A 16 8.39 4.41 -8.69
CA GLY A 16 7.85 5.52 -9.48
C GLY A 16 6.38 5.84 -9.22
N LEU A 17 5.75 5.24 -8.21
CA LEU A 17 4.37 5.58 -7.86
C LEU A 17 4.32 6.87 -7.02
N PRO A 18 3.53 7.87 -7.45
CA PRO A 18 3.37 9.10 -6.68
C PRO A 18 2.47 8.85 -5.48
N VAL A 19 3.07 8.81 -4.29
CA VAL A 19 2.36 8.66 -3.00
C VAL A 19 2.65 9.85 -2.08
N SER A 20 1.62 10.61 -1.72
CA SER A 20 1.71 11.76 -0.81
C SER A 20 1.69 11.37 0.67
N LEU A 21 1.95 12.33 1.55
CA LEU A 21 1.84 12.12 3.00
C LEU A 21 0.40 11.84 3.44
N THR A 22 -0.59 12.54 2.87
CA THR A 22 -2.00 12.34 3.23
C THR A 22 -2.48 10.95 2.87
N GLU A 23 -2.08 10.43 1.71
CA GLU A 23 -2.40 9.06 1.29
C GLU A 23 -1.80 8.00 2.22
N ASN A 24 -0.59 8.25 2.74
CA ASN A 24 0.00 7.36 3.74
C ASN A 24 -0.83 7.36 5.04
N LEU A 25 -1.33 8.52 5.48
CA LEU A 25 -2.21 8.59 6.65
C LEU A 25 -3.54 7.87 6.40
N ASP A 26 -4.14 8.06 5.21
CA ASP A 26 -5.38 7.37 4.82
C ASP A 26 -5.17 5.84 4.79
N ALA A 27 -4.04 5.38 4.26
CA ALA A 27 -3.67 3.97 4.25
C ALA A 27 -3.49 3.40 5.67
N MET A 28 -2.81 4.15 6.54
CA MET A 28 -2.63 3.77 7.95
C MET A 28 -3.95 3.63 8.70
N GLU A 29 -4.93 4.46 8.40
CA GLU A 29 -6.27 4.36 8.98
C GLU A 29 -7.05 3.18 8.40
N ALA A 30 -7.07 3.06 7.06
CA ALA A 30 -7.83 2.02 6.37
C ALA A 30 -7.46 0.61 6.84
N VAL A 31 -6.16 0.32 7.02
CA VAL A 31 -5.71 -1.02 7.42
C VAL A 31 -6.05 -1.37 8.87
N GLN A 32 -6.40 -0.41 9.73
CA GLN A 32 -6.87 -0.71 11.09
C GLN A 32 -8.23 -1.41 11.11
N HIS A 33 -9.00 -1.26 10.04
CA HIS A 33 -10.31 -1.88 9.88
C HIS A 33 -10.26 -3.24 9.17
N ILE A 34 -9.06 -3.70 8.78
CA ILE A 34 -8.89 -4.94 8.03
C ILE A 34 -8.43 -6.06 8.97
N PRO A 35 -9.05 -7.26 8.91
CA PRO A 35 -8.56 -8.42 9.63
C PRO A 35 -7.12 -8.77 9.21
N ILE A 36 -6.23 -8.98 10.18
CA ILE A 36 -4.81 -9.30 9.92
C ILE A 36 -4.64 -10.60 9.10
N SER A 37 -5.59 -11.53 9.20
CA SER A 37 -5.59 -12.78 8.44
C SER A 37 -6.01 -12.61 6.98
N ASP A 38 -6.58 -11.47 6.60
CA ASP A 38 -7.12 -11.22 5.27
C ASP A 38 -6.14 -10.40 4.42
N ARG A 39 -5.19 -11.11 3.81
CA ARG A 39 -4.17 -10.52 2.94
C ARG A 39 -4.78 -9.79 1.75
N GLU A 40 -5.83 -10.33 1.13
CA GLU A 40 -6.44 -9.70 -0.04
C GLU A 40 -7.12 -8.39 0.35
N ALA A 41 -7.92 -8.38 1.43
CA ALA A 41 -8.52 -7.15 1.93
C ALA A 41 -7.45 -6.11 2.30
N PHE A 42 -6.31 -6.54 2.87
CA PHE A 42 -5.19 -5.65 3.18
C PHE A 42 -4.58 -5.02 1.92
N LYS A 43 -4.35 -5.83 0.87
CA LYS A 43 -3.89 -5.34 -0.44
C LYS A 43 -4.84 -4.31 -1.03
N TYR A 44 -6.15 -4.61 -1.04
CA TYR A 44 -7.14 -3.71 -1.63
C TYR A 44 -7.36 -2.45 -0.80
N ALA A 45 -7.26 -2.49 0.53
CA ALA A 45 -7.32 -1.30 1.38
C ALA A 45 -6.16 -0.34 1.12
N LEU A 46 -4.94 -0.87 0.99
CA LEU A 46 -3.77 -0.07 0.59
C LEU A 46 -3.92 0.46 -0.83
N GLY A 47 -4.35 -0.37 -1.78
CA GLY A 47 -4.56 0.04 -3.15
C GLY A 47 -5.59 1.16 -3.29
N ALA A 48 -6.70 1.08 -2.56
CA ALA A 48 -7.79 2.06 -2.58
C ALA A 48 -7.36 3.44 -2.03
N THR A 49 -6.38 3.48 -1.14
CA THR A 49 -5.89 4.71 -0.49
C THR A 49 -4.65 5.30 -1.15
N LEU A 50 -3.84 4.47 -1.83
CA LEU A 50 -2.55 4.88 -2.40
C LEU A 50 -2.56 5.06 -3.93
N ILE A 51 -3.57 4.57 -4.64
CA ILE A 51 -3.60 4.56 -6.11
C ILE A 51 -4.63 5.54 -6.67
N LYS A 52 -4.15 6.61 -7.29
CA LYS A 52 -4.99 7.62 -7.98
C LYS A 52 -5.27 7.30 -9.45
N ASN A 53 -4.43 6.49 -10.07
CA ASN A 53 -4.53 6.16 -11.48
C ASN A 53 -4.42 4.65 -11.66
N ASN A 54 -5.41 4.08 -12.35
CA ASN A 54 -5.45 2.66 -12.67
C ASN A 54 -4.20 2.17 -13.42
N SER A 55 -3.49 3.04 -14.14
CA SER A 55 -2.21 2.70 -14.77
C SER A 55 -1.14 2.26 -13.78
N HIS A 56 -1.20 2.72 -12.52
CA HIS A 56 -0.24 2.36 -11.47
C HIS A 56 -0.60 1.06 -10.74
N TRP A 57 -1.78 0.49 -10.99
CA TRP A 57 -2.27 -0.69 -10.27
C TRP A 57 -1.30 -1.89 -10.39
N ARG A 58 -0.83 -2.21 -11.60
CA ARG A 58 0.10 -3.33 -11.82
C ARG A 58 1.42 -3.16 -11.09
N ALA A 59 1.96 -1.94 -11.07
CA ALA A 59 3.20 -1.64 -10.37
C ALA A 59 3.00 -1.77 -8.84
N PHE A 60 1.89 -1.25 -8.33
CA PHE A 60 1.49 -1.41 -6.93
C PHE A 60 1.38 -2.89 -6.53
N GLU A 61 0.65 -3.71 -7.30
CA GLU A 61 0.52 -5.14 -6.99
C GLU A 61 1.88 -5.83 -6.97
N THR A 62 2.76 -5.51 -7.92
CA THR A 62 4.11 -6.10 -7.97
C THR A 62 4.92 -5.76 -6.72
N VAL A 63 4.95 -4.49 -6.31
CA VAL A 63 5.66 -4.07 -5.09
C VAL A 63 5.01 -4.69 -3.85
N PHE A 64 3.68 -4.76 -3.80
CA PHE A 64 2.96 -5.40 -2.69
C PHE A 64 3.35 -6.87 -2.55
N GLU A 65 3.28 -7.64 -3.63
CA GLU A 65 3.59 -9.07 -3.56
C GLU A 65 5.03 -9.31 -3.13
N VAL A 66 5.99 -8.51 -3.60
CA VAL A 66 7.41 -8.61 -3.20
C VAL A 66 7.64 -8.16 -1.76
N TYR A 67 7.09 -7.03 -1.36
CA TYR A 67 7.33 -6.45 -0.03
C TYR A 67 6.72 -7.28 1.10
N PHE A 68 5.55 -7.88 0.85
CA PHE A 68 4.82 -8.69 1.82
C PHE A 68 4.95 -10.21 1.55
N SER A 69 5.96 -10.68 0.82
CA SER A 69 6.11 -12.12 0.48
C SER A 69 6.60 -13.01 1.63
N LEU A 70 6.88 -12.46 2.81
CA LEU A 70 7.40 -13.16 3.99
C LEU A 70 6.31 -13.45 5.03
#